data_AF-A0AAD5IFP5-F1
#
_entry.id   AF-A0AAD5IFP5-F1
#
_cell.length_a   1.000
_cell.length_b   1.000
_cell.length_c   1.000
_cell.angle_alpha   90.00
_cell.angle_beta   90.00
_cell.angle_gamma   90.00
#
_symmetry.space_group_name_H-M   'P 1'
#
loop_
_entity.id
_entity.type
_entity.pdbx_description
1 polymer ?
#
loop_
_entity_poly.entity_id
_entity_poly.type
_entity_poly.pdbx_seq_one_letter_code
_entity_poly.pdbx_strand_id
1 'polypeptide(L)'
;MAKSDEKNGFEYLIVRPEKGRTVDLVRYMLWGDIMSGVNFLETSSDEYLAEQVQLAADHPVDRRLIIVVSILVRKIVALLRKPLEYTGYAVEFILNLLSLNANLCGLIYNLFHGKVVIPQRDTNTFISTIGHLDGRIDLFRGHNLKIELGNRLLMDLCMMASKLAYENDQVVRNVVVNHWKMHFVDFYNCWNDFHKEMSTQVFILCDKPKDATLILISFRGTEPFDADDWITDFDFSWYEFPELGKVHMGFLEALGLGNREKAITFQHPLQMKDTNSSESTKSIPSNTASDFKKQSSRKVMPEMGEMSAYYTVREKLKELLKEHKNAKFVVTGHSLGGALAVLFPTILVVHEEKEVMQSLLGVYTFGQPRVGNRQLGRFMEAHLDSPIPKYFRVVYCNDMVPRLPYDDRTFLYKHFGVCLYYNSCYIEQKVEEEPNPNFFGLKYLFLEYLNAVWELIRSFTMGYKYGPEYEEGWFSVLIRIMGLVLPGVSAHSPTDYVNSMRLGKGRIVQMSSF
;
A
#
# COMPACT_ATOMS: atom_id res chain seq x y z
N MET A 1 -12.80 50.05 2.17
CA MET A 1 -12.42 48.96 3.09
C MET A 1 -13.62 48.03 3.24
N ALA A 2 -13.83 47.17 2.26
CA ALA A 2 -14.71 46.02 2.40
C ALA A 2 -13.80 44.84 2.74
N LYS A 3 -14.13 44.12 3.82
CA LYS A 3 -13.43 42.92 4.27
C LYS A 3 -13.42 41.92 3.11
N SER A 4 -12.23 41.48 2.73
CA SER A 4 -12.02 40.26 1.96
C SER A 4 -12.58 39.09 2.77
N ASP A 5 -13.61 38.43 2.28
CA ASP A 5 -13.97 37.10 2.76
C ASP A 5 -12.74 36.19 2.59
N GLU A 6 -12.27 35.62 3.70
CA GLU A 6 -11.23 34.60 3.72
C GLU A 6 -11.68 33.42 2.85
N LYS A 7 -10.99 33.17 1.72
CA LYS A 7 -11.01 31.88 1.01
C LYS A 7 -10.43 30.80 1.95
N ASN A 8 -11.22 30.27 2.87
CA ASN A 8 -10.85 29.19 3.80
C ASN A 8 -11.15 27.78 3.22
N GLY A 9 -11.16 27.64 1.88
CA GLY A 9 -11.49 26.38 1.20
C GLY A 9 -10.25 25.68 0.67
N PHE A 10 -9.95 24.49 1.21
CA PHE A 10 -8.93 23.59 0.68
C PHE A 10 -9.32 23.11 -0.73
N GLU A 11 -8.32 22.88 -1.59
CA GLU A 11 -8.53 22.38 -2.94
C GLU A 11 -8.61 20.86 -3.00
N TYR A 12 -9.55 20.32 -3.77
CA TYR A 12 -9.63 18.88 -4.05
C TYR A 12 -10.20 18.61 -5.44
N LEU A 13 -9.91 17.42 -5.94
CA LEU A 13 -10.52 16.83 -7.13
C LEU A 13 -10.95 15.41 -6.80
N ILE A 14 -12.24 15.11 -6.95
CA ILE A 14 -12.80 13.78 -6.74
C ILE A 14 -13.33 13.25 -8.07
N VAL A 15 -12.88 12.07 -8.45
CA VAL A 15 -13.43 11.33 -9.60
C VAL A 15 -14.62 10.50 -9.09
N ARG A 16 -15.81 10.82 -9.61
CA ARG A 16 -17.14 10.30 -9.24
C ARG A 16 -17.77 9.49 -10.40
N PRO A 17 -17.37 8.22 -10.63
CA PRO A 17 -17.93 7.37 -11.68
C PRO A 17 -19.46 7.27 -11.69
N GLU A 18 -20.07 7.37 -10.51
CA GLU A 18 -21.50 7.26 -10.23
C GLU A 18 -22.32 8.48 -10.67
N LYS A 19 -21.72 9.68 -10.78
CA LYS A 19 -22.44 10.90 -11.15
C LYS A 19 -22.72 10.99 -12.66
N GLY A 20 -21.82 10.46 -13.49
CA GLY A 20 -21.97 10.50 -14.95
C GLY A 20 -22.60 9.23 -15.55
N ARG A 21 -23.42 9.41 -16.59
CA ARG A 21 -24.10 8.33 -17.31
C ARG A 21 -23.14 7.60 -18.24
N THR A 22 -23.44 6.35 -18.60
CA THR A 22 -22.65 5.60 -19.60
C THR A 22 -22.57 6.34 -20.94
N VAL A 23 -23.65 7.05 -21.33
CA VAL A 23 -23.67 7.89 -22.54
C VAL A 23 -22.68 9.05 -22.44
N ASP A 24 -22.52 9.66 -21.26
CA ASP A 24 -21.58 10.76 -21.04
C ASP A 24 -20.14 10.26 -21.20
N LEU A 25 -19.85 9.05 -20.72
CA LEU A 25 -18.54 8.41 -20.90
C LEU A 25 -18.22 8.16 -22.38
N VAL A 26 -19.20 7.65 -23.15
CA VAL A 26 -19.06 7.43 -24.59
C VAL A 26 -18.88 8.75 -25.34
N ARG A 27 -19.65 9.79 -24.97
CA ARG A 27 -19.54 11.14 -25.56
C ARG A 27 -18.17 11.76 -25.32
N TYR A 28 -17.69 11.65 -24.09
CA TYR A 28 -16.38 12.14 -23.71
C TYR A 28 -15.26 11.39 -24.45
N MET A 29 -15.36 10.06 -24.57
CA MET A 29 -14.37 9.23 -25.25
C MET A 29 -14.35 9.45 -26.77
N LEU A 30 -15.50 9.34 -27.46
CA LEU A 30 -15.57 9.32 -28.92
C LEU A 30 -15.65 10.70 -29.56
N TRP A 31 -16.39 11.62 -28.95
CA TRP A 31 -16.62 12.96 -29.51
C TRP A 31 -15.86 14.05 -28.79
N GLY A 32 -15.19 13.72 -27.68
CA GLY A 32 -14.40 14.69 -26.96
C GLY A 32 -15.20 15.75 -26.23
N ASP A 33 -16.46 15.45 -25.92
CA ASP A 33 -17.36 16.36 -25.25
C ASP A 33 -16.92 16.59 -23.80
N ILE A 34 -16.19 17.67 -23.57
CA ILE A 34 -15.59 18.00 -22.27
C ILE A 34 -16.67 18.11 -21.18
N MET A 35 -17.86 18.63 -21.52
CA MET A 35 -18.96 18.77 -20.56
C MET A 35 -19.45 17.41 -20.06
N SER A 36 -19.49 16.40 -20.93
CA SER A 36 -19.77 15.02 -20.51
C SER A 36 -18.70 14.45 -19.59
N GLY A 37 -17.43 14.84 -19.75
CA GLY A 37 -16.33 14.45 -18.85
C GLY A 37 -16.42 15.11 -17.47
N VAL A 38 -16.80 16.38 -17.42
CA VAL A 38 -17.00 17.15 -16.17
C VAL A 38 -18.04 16.51 -15.26
N ASN A 39 -19.05 15.83 -15.80
CA ASN A 39 -20.06 15.11 -15.00
C ASN A 39 -19.47 14.03 -14.08
N PHE A 40 -18.24 13.59 -14.33
CA PHE A 40 -17.53 12.60 -13.51
C PHE A 40 -16.56 13.23 -12.52
N LEU A 41 -16.43 14.56 -12.47
CA LEU A 41 -15.48 15.28 -11.64
C LEU A 41 -16.21 16.16 -10.63
N GLU A 42 -15.68 16.22 -9.42
CA GLU A 42 -16.17 17.09 -8.35
C GLU A 42 -14.96 17.86 -7.79
N THR A 43 -15.07 19.20 -7.76
CA THR A 43 -13.99 20.10 -7.32
C THR A 43 -14.52 21.08 -6.27
N SER A 44 -13.63 21.62 -5.44
CA SER A 44 -13.98 22.72 -4.52
C SER A 44 -13.96 24.11 -5.14
N SER A 45 -13.43 24.26 -6.36
CA SER A 45 -13.31 25.53 -7.07
C SER A 45 -13.77 25.41 -8.53
N ASP A 46 -14.64 26.34 -8.95
CA ASP A 46 -15.07 26.51 -10.34
C ASP A 46 -13.91 27.01 -11.23
N GLU A 47 -12.95 27.74 -10.67
CA GLU A 47 -11.74 28.18 -11.38
C GLU A 47 -10.87 26.99 -11.79
N TYR A 48 -10.70 26.00 -10.89
CA TYR A 48 -9.96 24.78 -11.20
C TYR A 48 -10.69 23.95 -12.25
N LEU A 49 -12.03 23.86 -12.17
CA LEU A 49 -12.82 23.17 -13.18
C LEU A 49 -12.63 23.80 -14.57
N ALA A 50 -12.63 25.13 -14.65
CA ALA A 50 -12.35 25.87 -15.89
C ALA A 50 -10.92 25.60 -16.41
N GLU A 51 -9.91 25.58 -15.54
CA GLU A 51 -8.54 25.24 -15.91
C GLU A 51 -8.43 23.79 -16.44
N GLN A 52 -9.10 22.84 -15.78
CA GLN A 52 -9.14 21.45 -16.21
C GLN A 52 -9.83 21.30 -17.57
N VAL A 53 -10.91 22.05 -17.82
CA VAL A 53 -11.60 22.11 -19.11
C VAL A 53 -10.70 22.70 -20.19
N GLN A 54 -9.99 23.80 -19.89
CA GLN A 54 -9.08 24.47 -20.82
C GLN A 54 -7.89 23.57 -21.20
N LEU A 55 -7.23 22.96 -20.20
CA LEU A 55 -6.16 21.99 -20.42
C LEU A 55 -6.64 20.75 -21.20
N ALA A 56 -7.94 20.43 -21.18
CA ALA A 56 -8.48 19.24 -21.86
C ALA A 56 -8.71 19.51 -23.35
N ALA A 57 -8.82 20.78 -23.72
CA ALA A 57 -8.84 21.24 -25.11
C ALA A 57 -7.44 21.18 -25.74
N ASP A 58 -6.38 21.48 -24.97
CA ASP A 58 -5.00 21.58 -25.48
C ASP A 58 -4.32 20.22 -25.73
N HIS A 59 -4.66 19.18 -24.94
CA HIS A 59 -4.10 17.82 -25.09
C HIS A 59 -5.21 16.74 -25.05
N PRO A 60 -6.02 16.60 -26.10
CA PRO A 60 -7.32 15.94 -26.02
C PRO A 60 -7.29 14.40 -25.97
N VAL A 61 -6.30 13.71 -26.57
CA VAL A 61 -6.39 12.25 -26.76
C VAL A 61 -5.90 11.47 -25.53
N ASP A 62 -4.67 11.75 -25.07
CA ASP A 62 -4.06 11.00 -23.97
C ASP A 62 -4.81 11.20 -22.65
N ARG A 63 -5.25 12.43 -22.39
CA ARG A 63 -5.94 12.80 -21.14
C ARG A 63 -7.34 12.21 -21.01
N ARG A 64 -8.10 12.15 -22.11
CA ARG A 64 -9.42 11.53 -22.14
C ARG A 64 -9.34 10.04 -21.86
N LEU A 65 -8.36 9.36 -22.47
CA LEU A 65 -8.18 7.92 -22.30
C LEU A 65 -7.94 7.56 -20.83
N ILE A 66 -7.15 8.36 -20.11
CA ILE A 66 -6.81 8.12 -18.70
C ILE A 66 -8.06 8.17 -17.81
N ILE A 67 -8.82 9.27 -17.90
CA ILE A 67 -10.05 9.46 -17.12
C ILE A 67 -11.07 8.38 -17.48
N VAL A 68 -11.22 8.08 -18.78
CA VAL A 68 -12.12 7.03 -19.26
C VAL A 68 -11.72 5.67 -18.73
N VAL A 69 -10.43 5.31 -18.78
CA VAL A 69 -9.91 4.04 -18.27
C VAL A 69 -10.13 3.93 -16.76
N SER A 70 -9.80 4.96 -15.98
CA SER A 70 -10.06 4.97 -14.53
C SER A 70 -11.55 4.76 -14.22
N ILE A 71 -12.45 5.48 -14.91
CA ILE A 71 -13.90 5.33 -14.73
C ILE A 71 -14.39 3.93 -15.16
N LEU A 72 -13.94 3.43 -16.32
CA LEU A 72 -14.34 2.12 -16.83
C LEU A 72 -13.89 1.00 -15.90
N VAL A 73 -12.61 1.00 -15.50
CA VAL A 73 -12.06 0.01 -14.57
C VAL A 73 -12.84 0.04 -13.26
N ARG A 74 -13.06 1.22 -12.67
CA ARG A 74 -13.84 1.34 -11.42
C ARG A 74 -15.29 0.86 -11.58
N LYS A 75 -15.96 1.16 -12.71
CA LYS A 75 -17.32 0.65 -12.98
C LYS A 75 -17.35 -0.87 -13.14
N ILE A 76 -16.37 -1.45 -13.83
CA ILE A 76 -16.26 -2.90 -14.05
C ILE A 76 -15.96 -3.61 -12.72
N VAL A 77 -14.96 -3.13 -11.96
CA VAL A 77 -14.57 -3.69 -10.67
C VAL A 77 -15.72 -3.59 -9.67
N ALA A 78 -16.42 -2.46 -9.60
CA ALA A 78 -17.60 -2.29 -8.75
C ALA A 78 -18.74 -3.26 -9.13
N LEU A 79 -18.99 -3.48 -10.42
CA LEU A 79 -19.98 -4.46 -10.90
C LEU A 79 -19.61 -5.89 -10.48
N LEU A 80 -18.31 -6.20 -10.50
CA LEU A 80 -17.77 -7.51 -10.17
C LEU A 80 -17.42 -7.67 -8.68
N ARG A 81 -17.68 -6.68 -7.81
CA ARG A 81 -17.28 -6.68 -6.39
C ARG A 81 -17.60 -7.99 -5.68
N LYS A 82 -18.89 -8.37 -5.62
CA LYS A 82 -19.33 -9.60 -4.94
C LYS A 82 -18.85 -10.88 -5.66
N PRO A 83 -18.97 -11.00 -7.00
CA PRO A 83 -18.38 -12.13 -7.72
C PRO A 83 -16.87 -12.32 -7.47
N LEU A 84 -16.10 -11.24 -7.41
CA LEU A 84 -14.66 -11.27 -7.18
C LEU A 84 -14.35 -11.73 -5.75
N GLU A 85 -15.05 -11.18 -4.75
CA GLU A 85 -14.92 -11.59 -3.35
C GLU A 85 -15.20 -13.10 -3.16
N TYR A 86 -16.31 -13.62 -3.72
CA TYR A 86 -16.61 -15.05 -3.66
C TYR A 86 -15.58 -15.91 -4.41
N THR A 87 -15.07 -15.40 -5.53
CA THR A 87 -14.00 -16.07 -6.28
C THR A 87 -12.73 -16.15 -5.43
N GLY A 88 -12.34 -15.07 -4.75
CA GLY A 88 -11.23 -15.05 -3.81
C GLY A 88 -11.41 -16.09 -2.70
N TYR A 89 -12.58 -16.13 -2.06
CA TYR A 89 -12.86 -17.12 -1.04
C TYR A 89 -12.74 -18.57 -1.56
N ALA A 90 -13.23 -18.83 -2.77
CA ALA A 90 -13.15 -20.15 -3.39
C ALA A 90 -11.71 -20.52 -3.76
N VAL A 91 -10.98 -19.61 -4.41
CA VAL A 91 -9.58 -19.82 -4.83
C VAL A 91 -8.72 -20.10 -3.62
N GLU A 92 -8.75 -19.26 -2.57
CA GLU A 92 -7.97 -19.49 -1.37
C GLU A 92 -8.30 -20.80 -0.67
N PHE A 93 -9.59 -21.14 -0.59
CA PHE A 93 -10.00 -22.39 0.02
C PHE A 93 -9.46 -23.59 -0.79
N ILE A 94 -9.55 -23.55 -2.13
CA ILE A 94 -9.03 -24.60 -3.01
C ILE A 94 -7.52 -24.71 -2.88
N LEU A 95 -6.79 -23.59 -2.89
CA LEU A 95 -5.33 -23.58 -2.75
C LEU A 95 -4.90 -24.21 -1.42
N ASN A 96 -5.53 -23.81 -0.30
CA ASN A 96 -5.24 -24.38 1.01
C ASN A 96 -5.67 -25.86 1.10
N LEU A 97 -6.80 -26.24 0.50
CA LEU A 97 -7.26 -27.63 0.49
C LEU A 97 -6.26 -28.54 -0.24
N LEU A 98 -5.74 -28.08 -1.37
CA LEU A 98 -4.71 -28.80 -2.12
C LEU A 98 -3.39 -28.86 -1.33
N SER A 99 -2.96 -27.75 -0.73
CA SER A 99 -1.71 -27.67 0.04
C SER A 99 -1.72 -28.59 1.27
N LEU A 100 -2.78 -28.55 2.07
CA LEU A 100 -2.92 -29.39 3.27
C LEU A 100 -3.09 -30.89 2.97
N ASN A 101 -3.41 -31.24 1.72
CA ASN A 101 -3.54 -32.62 1.25
C ASN A 101 -2.47 -32.98 0.22
N ALA A 102 -1.29 -32.36 0.31
CA ALA A 102 -0.12 -32.50 -0.56
C ALA A 102 -0.29 -31.95 -1.99
N ASN A 103 -1.35 -32.31 -2.70
CA ASN A 103 -1.75 -31.79 -4.01
C ASN A 103 -3.09 -32.44 -4.43
N LEU A 104 -3.50 -32.30 -5.70
CA LEU A 104 -4.72 -32.91 -6.22
C LEU A 104 -4.74 -34.45 -6.09
N CYS A 105 -3.62 -35.12 -6.38
CA CYS A 105 -3.53 -36.58 -6.25
C CYS A 105 -3.59 -37.00 -4.78
N GLY A 106 -2.91 -36.26 -3.89
CA GLY A 106 -2.98 -36.49 -2.45
C GLY A 106 -4.37 -36.25 -1.87
N LEU A 107 -5.09 -35.23 -2.35
CA LEU A 107 -6.48 -34.97 -1.98
C LEU A 107 -7.40 -36.12 -2.38
N ILE A 108 -7.28 -36.62 -3.62
CA ILE A 108 -8.06 -37.77 -4.10
C ILE A 108 -7.74 -39.00 -3.24
N TYR A 109 -6.46 -39.25 -2.94
CA TYR A 109 -6.04 -40.34 -2.06
C TYR A 109 -6.65 -40.21 -0.66
N ASN A 110 -6.56 -39.04 -0.04
CA ASN A 110 -7.12 -38.77 1.29
C ASN A 110 -8.65 -38.87 1.31
N LEU A 111 -9.32 -38.51 0.21
CA LEU A 111 -10.77 -38.64 0.06
C LEU A 111 -11.21 -40.11 0.13
N PHE A 112 -10.53 -41.00 -0.60
CA PHE A 112 -10.83 -42.44 -0.55
C PHE A 112 -10.51 -43.09 0.80
N HIS A 113 -9.60 -42.50 1.59
CA HIS A 113 -9.20 -43.01 2.91
C HIS A 113 -9.89 -42.31 4.10
N GLY A 114 -10.79 -41.34 3.84
CA GLY A 114 -11.46 -40.57 4.89
C GLY A 114 -10.52 -39.70 5.73
N LYS A 115 -9.37 -39.29 5.17
CA LYS A 115 -8.31 -38.52 5.85
C LYS A 115 -8.16 -37.09 5.32
N VAL A 116 -9.18 -36.56 4.65
CA VAL A 116 -9.13 -35.20 4.07
C VAL A 116 -8.99 -34.18 5.20
N VAL A 117 -7.96 -33.35 5.11
CA VAL A 117 -7.77 -32.20 5.98
C VAL A 117 -8.51 -31.02 5.37
N ILE A 118 -9.52 -30.49 6.08
CA ILE A 118 -10.30 -29.34 5.63
C ILE A 118 -9.64 -28.05 6.16
N PRO A 119 -9.31 -27.08 5.30
CA PRO A 119 -8.71 -25.81 5.72
C PRO A 119 -9.62 -24.98 6.64
N GLN A 120 -9.03 -24.32 7.64
CA GLN A 120 -9.70 -23.41 8.55
C GLN A 120 -9.02 -22.04 8.52
N ARG A 121 -9.77 -20.98 8.17
CA ARG A 121 -9.23 -19.64 7.85
C ARG A 121 -8.43 -18.99 8.98
N ASP A 122 -8.85 -19.15 10.22
CA ASP A 122 -8.25 -18.48 11.39
C ASP A 122 -7.13 -19.31 12.03
N THR A 123 -6.40 -20.08 11.23
CA THR A 123 -5.31 -20.95 11.70
C THR A 123 -3.99 -20.57 11.07
N ASN A 124 -2.89 -20.92 11.75
CA ASN A 124 -1.52 -20.76 11.24
C ASN A 124 -1.19 -21.67 10.03
N THR A 125 -2.13 -22.51 9.59
CA THR A 125 -1.99 -23.41 8.44
C THR A 125 -2.74 -22.92 7.20
N PHE A 126 -3.62 -21.93 7.35
CA PHE A 126 -4.33 -21.33 6.23
C PHE A 126 -3.60 -20.08 5.78
N ILE A 127 -3.01 -20.14 4.59
CA ILE A 127 -2.23 -19.03 4.02
C ILE A 127 -2.99 -18.33 2.91
N SER A 128 -2.68 -17.06 2.70
CA SER A 128 -3.28 -16.21 1.68
C SER A 128 -2.91 -16.67 0.26
N THR A 129 -3.63 -16.13 -0.72
CA THR A 129 -3.24 -16.27 -2.15
C THR A 129 -1.78 -15.88 -2.39
N ILE A 130 -1.26 -14.86 -1.70
CA ILE A 130 0.13 -14.40 -1.83
C ILE A 130 1.10 -15.45 -1.25
N GLY A 131 0.77 -16.07 -0.13
CA GLY A 131 1.53 -17.18 0.44
C GLY A 131 1.62 -18.40 -0.50
N HIS A 132 0.56 -18.65 -1.29
CA HIS A 132 0.57 -19.70 -2.33
C HIS A 132 1.36 -19.31 -3.59
N LEU A 133 1.55 -18.02 -3.87
CA LEU A 133 2.43 -17.56 -4.96
C LEU A 133 3.91 -17.70 -4.60
N ASP A 134 4.26 -17.42 -3.33
CA ASP A 134 5.62 -17.53 -2.83
C ASP A 134 5.62 -18.00 -1.36
N GLY A 135 5.78 -19.32 -1.19
CA GLY A 135 5.80 -19.97 0.12
C GLY A 135 7.09 -19.79 0.92
N ARG A 136 8.10 -19.04 0.42
CA ARG A 136 9.34 -18.82 1.17
C ARG A 136 9.05 -17.95 2.38
N ILE A 137 9.52 -18.37 3.55
CA ILE A 137 9.43 -17.57 4.79
C ILE A 137 10.80 -17.24 5.37
N ASP A 138 11.86 -17.90 4.93
CA ASP A 138 13.21 -17.68 5.45
C ASP A 138 13.73 -16.30 5.08
N LEU A 139 14.43 -15.63 6.00
CA LEU A 139 15.16 -14.38 5.74
C LEU A 139 16.50 -14.65 5.03
N PHE A 140 16.97 -13.68 4.23
CA PHE A 140 18.24 -13.79 3.52
C PHE A 140 19.44 -13.91 4.49
N ARG A 141 20.39 -14.80 4.15
CA ARG A 141 21.48 -15.30 5.01
C ARG A 141 22.14 -14.22 5.91
N GLY A 142 22.07 -14.42 7.23
CA GLY A 142 22.95 -13.79 8.22
C GLY A 142 22.36 -13.77 9.63
N HIS A 143 22.74 -14.72 10.49
CA HIS A 143 22.35 -14.75 11.92
C HIS A 143 22.86 -13.56 12.76
N ASN A 144 23.65 -12.66 12.16
CA ASN A 144 24.07 -11.40 12.75
C ASN A 144 23.51 -10.24 11.91
N LEU A 145 22.27 -9.85 12.18
CA LEU A 145 21.66 -8.63 11.67
C LEU A 145 22.43 -7.40 12.20
N LYS A 146 23.48 -7.00 11.49
CA LYS A 146 23.92 -5.59 11.53
C LYS A 146 22.99 -4.82 10.61
N ILE A 147 21.93 -4.28 11.20
CA ILE A 147 20.91 -3.51 10.53
C ILE A 147 21.52 -2.13 10.23
N GLU A 148 21.97 -1.95 9.00
CA GLU A 148 22.45 -0.67 8.48
C GLU A 148 21.55 -0.22 7.34
N LEU A 149 21.37 1.10 7.18
CA LEU A 149 20.51 1.68 6.16
C LEU A 149 21.02 1.36 4.75
N GLY A 150 20.12 1.00 3.82
CA GLY A 150 20.49 0.58 2.47
C GLY A 150 21.12 -0.82 2.39
N ASN A 151 21.22 -1.55 3.50
CA ASN A 151 21.68 -2.94 3.49
C ASN A 151 20.60 -3.84 2.88
N ARG A 152 21.03 -4.68 1.94
CA ARG A 152 20.22 -5.70 1.28
C ARG A 152 19.51 -6.65 2.25
N LEU A 153 20.07 -6.89 3.45
CA LEU A 153 19.44 -7.66 4.51
C LEU A 153 18.20 -6.96 5.10
N LEU A 154 18.27 -5.65 5.32
CA LEU A 154 17.13 -4.88 5.80
C LEU A 154 16.04 -4.79 4.72
N MET A 155 16.44 -4.62 3.45
CA MET A 155 15.50 -4.67 2.33
C MET A 155 14.81 -6.03 2.19
N ASP A 156 15.53 -7.14 2.35
CA ASP A 156 14.93 -8.48 2.36
C ASP A 156 13.96 -8.65 3.53
N LEU A 157 14.34 -8.25 4.75
CA LEU A 157 13.42 -8.26 5.90
C LEU A 157 12.15 -7.43 5.62
N CYS A 158 12.29 -6.24 5.06
CA CYS A 158 11.17 -5.37 4.71
C CYS A 158 10.28 -6.00 3.64
N MET A 159 10.87 -6.62 2.61
CA MET A 159 10.10 -7.30 1.57
C MET A 159 9.37 -8.52 2.12
N MET A 160 10.04 -9.34 2.93
CA MET A 160 9.46 -10.53 3.55
C MET A 160 8.35 -10.16 4.53
N ALA A 161 8.50 -9.07 5.29
CA ALA A 161 7.44 -8.52 6.13
C ALA A 161 6.26 -7.99 5.30
N SER A 162 6.54 -7.26 4.21
CA SER A 162 5.50 -6.75 3.30
C SER A 162 4.69 -7.88 2.67
N LYS A 163 5.33 -9.00 2.35
CA LYS A 163 4.66 -10.23 1.88
C LYS A 163 3.87 -10.90 3.00
N LEU A 164 4.45 -11.00 4.20
CA LEU A 164 3.80 -11.62 5.35
C LEU A 164 2.55 -10.85 5.81
N ALA A 165 2.47 -9.55 5.51
CA ALA A 165 1.32 -8.72 5.88
C ALA A 165 0.00 -9.14 5.24
N TYR A 166 0.03 -9.93 4.16
CA TYR A 166 -1.16 -10.51 3.53
C TYR A 166 -1.73 -11.72 4.28
N GLU A 167 -0.96 -12.27 5.23
CA GLU A 167 -1.37 -13.45 6.01
C GLU A 167 -2.21 -13.07 7.23
N ASN A 168 -2.97 -14.04 7.75
CA ASN A 168 -3.72 -13.84 8.99
C ASN A 168 -2.79 -13.74 10.22
N ASP A 169 -3.31 -13.21 11.32
CA ASP A 169 -2.57 -12.94 12.57
C ASP A 169 -1.84 -14.18 13.13
N GLN A 170 -2.43 -15.38 13.02
CA GLN A 170 -1.83 -16.62 13.50
C GLN A 170 -0.63 -17.05 12.66
N VAL A 171 -0.71 -16.90 11.32
CA VAL A 171 0.42 -17.16 10.41
C VAL A 171 1.52 -16.13 10.65
N VAL A 172 1.19 -14.83 10.72
CA VAL A 172 2.16 -13.77 10.99
C VAL A 172 2.89 -14.03 12.31
N ARG A 173 2.16 -14.28 13.39
CA ARG A 173 2.72 -14.59 14.71
C ARG A 173 3.62 -15.83 14.64
N ASN A 174 3.18 -16.89 13.98
CA ASN A 174 3.97 -18.12 13.85
C ASN A 174 5.29 -17.87 13.12
N VAL A 175 5.27 -17.16 11.99
CA VAL A 175 6.48 -16.85 11.22
C VAL A 175 7.42 -15.96 12.03
N VAL A 176 6.94 -14.86 12.61
CA VAL A 176 7.78 -13.91 13.36
C VAL A 176 8.41 -14.58 14.60
N VAL A 177 7.62 -15.29 15.40
CA VAL A 177 8.10 -15.87 16.66
C VAL A 177 8.88 -17.16 16.42
N ASN A 178 8.33 -18.09 15.65
CA ASN A 178 8.89 -19.44 15.55
C ASN A 178 9.94 -19.57 14.44
N HIS A 179 9.83 -18.80 13.35
CA HIS A 179 10.77 -18.89 12.23
C HIS A 179 11.83 -17.78 12.29
N TRP A 180 11.43 -16.51 12.41
CA TRP A 180 12.38 -15.40 12.41
C TRP A 180 13.05 -15.18 13.78
N LYS A 181 12.51 -15.79 14.84
CA LYS A 181 12.98 -15.63 16.23
C LYS A 181 12.98 -14.16 16.68
N MET A 182 11.99 -13.41 16.21
CA MET A 182 11.76 -12.00 16.55
C MET A 182 10.57 -11.87 17.49
N HIS A 183 10.39 -10.67 18.06
CA HIS A 183 9.27 -10.37 18.93
C HIS A 183 8.09 -9.85 18.12
N PHE A 184 7.03 -10.64 18.03
CA PHE A 184 5.76 -10.18 17.49
C PHE A 184 5.07 -9.27 18.52
N VAL A 185 4.82 -8.01 18.15
CA VAL A 185 4.11 -7.05 19.01
C VAL A 185 2.61 -7.28 18.88
N ASP A 186 2.05 -7.03 17.71
CA ASP A 186 0.62 -7.19 17.48
C ASP A 186 0.26 -7.15 15.98
N PHE A 187 -0.98 -7.56 15.69
CA PHE A 187 -1.62 -7.44 14.39
C PHE A 187 -2.89 -6.59 14.54
N TYR A 188 -2.95 -5.49 13.81
CA TYR A 188 -4.06 -4.56 13.84
C TYR A 188 -4.89 -4.71 12.58
N ASN A 189 -6.19 -4.85 12.78
CA ASN A 189 -7.18 -4.54 11.77
C ASN A 189 -7.80 -3.20 12.15
N CYS A 190 -7.79 -2.22 11.26
CA CYS A 190 -8.13 -0.82 11.56
C CYS A 190 -9.33 -0.35 10.75
N TRP A 191 -10.09 0.60 11.32
CA TRP A 191 -11.32 1.10 10.72
C TRP A 191 -11.05 2.05 9.55
N ASN A 192 -11.74 1.82 8.44
CA ASN A 192 -11.80 2.71 7.29
C ASN A 192 -13.18 3.36 7.19
N ASP A 193 -13.25 4.67 7.42
CA ASP A 193 -14.54 5.38 7.46
C ASP A 193 -15.21 5.52 6.09
N PHE A 194 -14.47 5.43 4.99
CA PHE A 194 -15.06 5.48 3.64
C PHE A 194 -15.75 4.16 3.30
N HIS A 195 -15.08 3.02 3.52
CA HIS A 195 -15.63 1.69 3.26
C HIS A 195 -16.59 1.19 4.35
N LYS A 196 -16.57 1.80 5.53
CA LYS A 196 -17.36 1.40 6.72
C LYS A 196 -17.05 -0.03 7.18
N GLU A 197 -15.78 -0.40 7.13
CA GLU A 197 -15.31 -1.72 7.54
C GLU A 197 -13.87 -1.68 8.09
N MET A 198 -13.43 -2.81 8.64
CA MET A 198 -12.07 -3.00 9.12
C MET A 198 -11.22 -3.57 7.99
N SER A 199 -10.73 -2.69 7.10
CA SER A 199 -10.00 -3.08 5.88
C SER A 199 -8.50 -2.81 5.94
N THR A 200 -8.04 -1.85 6.75
CA THR A 200 -6.60 -1.54 6.80
C THR A 200 -5.88 -2.42 7.81
N GLN A 201 -5.04 -3.32 7.30
CA GLN A 201 -4.27 -4.26 8.12
C GLN A 201 -2.80 -3.85 8.23
N VAL A 202 -2.26 -3.96 9.44
CA VAL A 202 -0.87 -3.65 9.74
C VAL A 202 -0.39 -4.51 10.91
N PHE A 203 0.83 -5.02 10.83
CA PHE A 203 1.45 -5.68 11.99
C PHE A 203 2.75 -4.99 12.37
N ILE A 204 3.10 -5.13 13.64
CA ILE A 204 4.33 -4.57 14.21
C ILE A 204 5.15 -5.70 14.83
N LEU A 205 6.45 -5.68 14.60
CA LEU A 205 7.41 -6.56 15.27
C LEU A 205 8.61 -5.76 15.79
N CYS A 206 9.32 -6.34 16.74
CA CYS A 206 10.63 -5.89 17.20
C CYS A 206 11.67 -6.99 16.97
N ASP A 207 12.94 -6.61 16.80
CA ASP A 207 14.04 -7.59 16.75
C ASP A 207 14.15 -8.40 18.05
N LYS A 208 13.78 -7.80 19.19
CA LYS A 208 13.82 -8.41 20.53
C LYS A 208 12.64 -7.95 21.40
N PRO A 209 12.25 -8.72 22.43
CA PRO A 209 11.18 -8.33 23.35
C PRO A 209 11.59 -7.27 24.37
N LYS A 210 12.89 -7.09 24.63
CA LYS A 210 13.44 -6.08 25.56
C LYS A 210 14.67 -5.45 24.91
N ASP A 211 14.86 -4.16 25.18
CA ASP A 211 15.98 -3.37 24.64
C ASP A 211 16.15 -3.57 23.12
N ALA A 212 15.01 -3.55 22.40
CA ALA A 212 14.97 -3.70 20.96
C ALA A 212 15.81 -2.59 20.29
N THR A 213 16.41 -2.94 19.14
CA THR A 213 17.14 -1.99 18.30
C THR A 213 16.37 -1.65 17.03
N LEU A 214 15.42 -2.50 16.64
CA LEU A 214 14.58 -2.32 15.47
C LEU A 214 13.12 -2.58 15.82
N ILE A 215 12.26 -1.65 15.42
CA ILE A 215 10.81 -1.81 15.30
C ILE A 215 10.48 -1.83 13.81
N LEU A 216 9.72 -2.81 13.33
CA LEU A 216 9.25 -2.87 11.95
C LEU A 216 7.74 -2.78 11.92
N ILE A 217 7.24 -1.86 11.10
CA ILE A 217 5.81 -1.65 10.83
C ILE A 217 5.56 -2.06 9.39
N SER A 218 4.68 -3.04 9.18
CA SER A 218 4.36 -3.54 7.83
C SER A 218 2.88 -3.39 7.52
N PHE A 219 2.57 -2.51 6.58
CA PHE A 219 1.21 -2.34 6.06
C PHE A 219 0.92 -3.38 4.98
N ARG A 220 -0.25 -4.00 5.05
CA ARG A 220 -0.75 -4.87 3.99
C ARG A 220 -1.14 -4.03 2.76
N GLY A 221 -0.99 -4.61 1.58
CA GLY A 221 -1.54 -4.04 0.35
C GLY A 221 -2.81 -4.74 -0.13
N THR A 222 -3.09 -4.56 -1.41
CA THR A 222 -4.30 -4.99 -2.10
C THR A 222 -4.39 -6.52 -2.21
N GLU A 223 -5.46 -7.12 -1.70
CA GLU A 223 -5.74 -8.54 -1.99
C GLU A 223 -6.12 -8.71 -3.48
N PRO A 224 -5.63 -9.74 -4.19
CA PRO A 224 -5.91 -9.90 -5.62
C PRO A 224 -7.40 -9.95 -5.98
N PHE A 225 -8.24 -10.36 -5.03
CA PHE A 225 -9.69 -10.50 -5.21
C PHE A 225 -10.50 -9.45 -4.41
N ASP A 226 -9.85 -8.42 -3.88
CA ASP A 226 -10.52 -7.31 -3.19
C ASP A 226 -10.76 -6.14 -4.15
N ALA A 227 -12.00 -6.02 -4.61
CA ALA A 227 -12.41 -4.98 -5.54
C ALA A 227 -12.25 -3.56 -4.98
N ASP A 228 -12.33 -3.37 -3.68
CA ASP A 228 -12.29 -2.07 -3.03
C ASP A 228 -10.85 -1.56 -2.91
N ASP A 229 -9.91 -2.45 -2.61
CA ASP A 229 -8.49 -2.18 -2.69
C ASP A 229 -8.08 -1.79 -4.13
N TRP A 230 -8.51 -2.56 -5.14
CA TRP A 230 -8.26 -2.22 -6.55
C TRP A 230 -8.88 -0.88 -6.95
N ILE A 231 -10.10 -0.57 -6.52
CA ILE A 231 -10.72 0.73 -6.81
C ILE A 231 -9.88 1.88 -6.24
N THR A 232 -9.27 1.69 -5.07
CA THR A 232 -8.38 2.66 -4.43
C THR A 232 -7.13 2.92 -5.27
N ASP A 233 -6.50 1.87 -5.80
CA ASP A 233 -5.29 2.00 -6.64
C ASP A 233 -5.57 2.69 -7.99
N PHE A 234 -6.80 2.59 -8.51
CA PHE A 234 -7.25 3.23 -9.75
C PHE A 234 -7.98 4.57 -9.55
N ASP A 235 -8.04 5.07 -8.31
CA ASP A 235 -8.71 6.31 -7.97
C ASP A 235 -7.79 7.51 -8.10
N PHE A 236 -8.06 8.40 -9.06
CA PHE A 236 -7.17 9.53 -9.31
C PHE A 236 -7.58 10.79 -8.54
N SER A 237 -8.37 10.61 -7.49
CA SER A 237 -8.82 11.68 -6.61
C SER A 237 -7.70 12.14 -5.67
N TRP A 238 -7.58 13.45 -5.49
CA TRP A 238 -6.59 14.04 -4.60
C TRP A 238 -7.19 15.14 -3.73
N TYR A 239 -6.53 15.36 -2.60
CA TYR A 239 -6.80 16.44 -1.66
C TYR A 239 -5.53 17.27 -1.47
N GLU A 240 -5.64 18.61 -1.48
CA GLU A 240 -4.52 19.51 -1.29
C GLU A 240 -4.39 19.94 0.18
N PHE A 241 -3.22 19.70 0.73
CA PHE A 241 -2.81 20.17 2.04
C PHE A 241 -1.93 21.42 1.84
N PRO A 242 -2.20 22.53 2.54
CA PRO A 242 -1.36 23.73 2.51
C PRO A 242 0.09 23.37 2.83
N GLU A 243 1.01 23.93 2.05
CA GLU A 243 2.47 23.71 2.14
C GLU A 243 2.96 22.30 1.78
N LEU A 244 2.20 21.25 2.11
CA LEU A 244 2.49 19.85 1.78
C LEU A 244 2.23 19.53 0.30
N GLY A 245 1.17 20.07 -0.30
CA GLY A 245 0.77 19.80 -1.68
C GLY A 245 -0.37 18.79 -1.80
N LYS A 246 -0.52 18.20 -3.00
CA LYS A 246 -1.64 17.31 -3.35
C LYS A 246 -1.29 15.87 -2.98
N VAL A 247 -2.20 15.22 -2.26
CA VAL A 247 -2.05 13.85 -1.76
C VAL A 247 -3.22 12.99 -2.25
N HIS A 248 -2.96 11.73 -2.56
CA HIS A 248 -3.97 10.78 -3.01
C HIS A 248 -5.05 10.54 -1.95
N MET A 249 -6.32 10.75 -2.33
CA MET A 249 -7.44 10.75 -1.39
C MET A 249 -7.75 9.35 -0.86
N GLY A 250 -7.78 8.33 -1.73
CA GLY A 250 -7.98 6.93 -1.34
C GLY A 250 -6.96 6.42 -0.30
N PHE A 251 -5.68 6.78 -0.44
CA PHE A 251 -4.67 6.35 0.53
C PHE A 251 -4.78 7.06 1.89
N LEU A 252 -5.29 8.30 1.92
CA LEU A 252 -5.61 8.98 3.18
C LEU A 252 -6.81 8.32 3.89
N GLU A 253 -7.82 7.91 3.13
CA GLU A 253 -8.96 7.15 3.65
C GLU A 253 -8.53 5.79 4.21
N ALA A 254 -7.62 5.10 3.53
CA ALA A 254 -7.03 3.85 4.01
C ALA A 254 -6.21 4.04 5.31
N LEU A 255 -5.52 5.17 5.50
CA LEU A 255 -4.93 5.51 6.81
C LEU A 255 -5.97 5.92 7.86
N GLY A 256 -7.23 6.10 7.46
CA GLY A 256 -8.35 6.56 8.28
C GLY A 256 -8.23 8.04 8.68
N LEU A 257 -7.74 8.87 7.75
CA LEU A 257 -7.52 10.32 7.93
C LEU A 257 -8.61 11.19 7.30
N GLY A 258 -9.69 10.59 6.78
CA GLY A 258 -10.83 11.33 6.24
C GLY A 258 -11.78 10.45 5.44
N ASN A 259 -12.77 11.09 4.83
CA ASN A 259 -13.80 10.46 4.01
C ASN A 259 -14.24 11.42 2.89
N ARG A 260 -14.18 10.97 1.63
CA ARG A 260 -14.55 11.77 0.46
C ARG A 260 -16.01 12.18 0.38
N GLU A 261 -16.93 11.46 1.03
CA GLU A 261 -18.33 11.88 1.16
C GLU A 261 -18.47 13.16 2.02
N LYS A 262 -17.48 13.42 2.87
CA LYS A 262 -17.39 14.61 3.70
C LYS A 262 -15.96 15.16 3.62
N ALA A 263 -15.58 15.75 2.49
CA ALA A 263 -14.22 16.23 2.22
C ALA A 263 -13.64 17.19 3.30
N ILE A 264 -14.50 17.84 4.10
CA ILE A 264 -14.08 18.63 5.27
C ILE A 264 -13.35 17.79 6.34
N THR A 265 -13.59 16.48 6.40
CA THR A 265 -12.96 15.58 7.37
C THR A 265 -11.45 15.46 7.19
N PHE A 266 -10.92 15.64 5.98
CA PHE A 266 -9.47 15.66 5.71
C PHE A 266 -8.76 16.88 6.30
N GLN A 267 -9.48 17.88 6.79
CA GLN A 267 -8.90 19.01 7.52
C GLN A 267 -8.56 18.65 8.96
N HIS A 268 -9.26 17.67 9.53
CA HIS A 268 -9.10 17.29 10.93
C HIS A 268 -7.69 16.77 11.28
N PRO A 269 -7.03 15.94 10.44
CA PRO A 269 -5.62 15.59 10.64
C PRO A 269 -4.72 16.83 10.83
N LEU A 270 -4.91 17.90 10.07
CA LEU A 270 -4.11 19.12 10.21
C LEU A 270 -4.39 19.89 11.52
N GLN A 271 -5.59 19.74 12.08
CA GLN A 271 -6.08 20.51 13.21
C GLN A 271 -5.86 19.82 14.57
N MET A 272 -5.62 18.50 14.59
CA MET A 272 -5.22 17.77 15.80
C MET A 272 -3.76 18.02 16.18
N LYS A 273 -3.44 19.30 16.44
CA LYS A 273 -2.25 19.70 17.20
C LYS A 273 -2.57 19.51 18.68
N ASP A 274 -2.10 18.41 19.27
CA ASP A 274 -2.03 18.10 20.71
C ASP A 274 -3.13 18.67 21.63
N THR A 275 -4.18 17.89 21.90
CA THR A 275 -5.08 18.12 23.04
C THR A 275 -4.87 17.17 24.22
N ASN A 276 -3.85 16.30 24.23
CA ASN A 276 -3.66 15.32 25.31
C ASN A 276 -2.26 15.35 25.95
N SER A 277 -1.79 16.53 26.34
CA SER A 277 -0.63 16.67 27.22
C SER A 277 -0.84 17.71 28.32
N SER A 278 -1.91 17.61 29.09
CA SER A 278 -2.02 18.27 30.41
C SER A 278 -3.12 17.60 31.24
N GLU A 279 -2.80 17.32 32.51
CA GLU A 279 -3.71 16.92 33.59
C GLU A 279 -4.11 15.44 33.72
N SER A 280 -3.11 14.61 34.09
CA SER A 280 -3.36 13.44 34.94
C SER A 280 -2.54 13.53 36.22
N THR A 281 -2.84 14.54 37.05
CA THR A 281 -2.40 14.54 38.45
C THR A 281 -3.47 15.19 39.30
N LYS A 282 -4.31 14.37 39.93
CA LYS A 282 -4.87 14.67 41.26
C LYS A 282 -5.33 13.38 41.93
N SER A 283 -4.53 13.05 42.94
CA SER A 283 -4.75 12.17 44.08
C SER A 283 -6.21 11.93 44.49
N ILE A 284 -6.50 10.66 44.76
CA ILE A 284 -7.64 10.16 45.53
C ILE A 284 -7.59 10.72 46.96
N PRO A 285 -8.74 11.10 47.53
CA PRO A 285 -9.05 10.61 48.87
C PRO A 285 -10.44 9.96 48.97
N SER A 286 -10.51 9.09 49.96
CA SER A 286 -11.49 8.07 50.30
C SER A 286 -12.80 8.55 50.95
N ASN A 287 -13.84 7.73 50.75
CA ASN A 287 -15.08 7.53 51.58
C ASN A 287 -16.09 8.70 51.59
N THR A 288 -17.42 8.56 51.50
CA THR A 288 -18.36 7.55 52.02
C THR A 288 -19.73 7.67 51.31
N ALA A 289 -20.59 6.66 51.45
CA ALA A 289 -21.86 6.37 50.78
C ALA A 289 -23.00 7.43 50.77
N SER A 290 -23.85 7.41 49.74
CA SER A 290 -25.28 6.99 49.79
C SER A 290 -26.09 7.45 48.55
N ASP A 291 -26.88 6.51 48.01
CA ASP A 291 -28.13 6.59 47.24
C ASP A 291 -28.44 7.77 46.29
N PHE A 292 -28.66 7.49 45.00
CA PHE A 292 -30.01 7.41 44.40
C PHE A 292 -29.96 7.04 42.89
N LYS A 293 -30.82 6.09 42.50
CA LYS A 293 -30.97 5.52 41.16
C LYS A 293 -31.50 6.52 40.11
N LYS A 294 -30.83 6.60 38.95
CA LYS A 294 -31.44 6.46 37.60
C LYS A 294 -30.34 6.34 36.54
N GLN A 295 -29.95 5.10 36.27
CA GLN A 295 -28.93 4.75 35.29
C GLN A 295 -29.57 4.65 33.90
N SER A 296 -29.54 5.75 33.15
CA SER A 296 -29.54 5.72 31.69
C SER A 296 -28.09 5.92 31.26
N SER A 297 -27.32 4.84 31.28
CA SER A 297 -25.97 4.85 30.72
C SER A 297 -26.10 4.77 29.20
N ARG A 298 -26.23 5.94 28.55
CA ARG A 298 -25.71 6.10 27.19
C ARG A 298 -24.21 5.85 27.29
N LYS A 299 -23.82 4.62 26.95
CA LYS A 299 -22.45 4.22 26.70
C LYS A 299 -21.95 5.13 25.57
N VAL A 300 -21.17 6.14 25.90
CA VAL A 300 -20.49 7.00 24.92
C VAL A 300 -19.60 6.08 24.11
N MET A 301 -19.90 5.95 22.81
CA MET A 301 -19.05 5.26 21.85
C MET A 301 -17.71 6.02 21.77
N PRO A 302 -16.55 5.35 21.69
CA PRO A 302 -15.29 6.03 21.47
C PRO A 302 -15.35 6.82 20.16
N GLU A 303 -14.73 8.01 20.11
CA GLU A 303 -14.70 8.85 18.92
C GLU A 303 -14.11 8.06 17.74
N MET A 304 -14.79 8.07 16.59
CA MET A 304 -14.45 7.25 15.41
C MET A 304 -13.02 7.44 14.86
N GLY A 305 -12.27 8.45 15.35
CA GLY A 305 -10.86 8.64 15.04
C GLY A 305 -9.90 7.69 15.77
N GLU A 306 -10.26 7.14 16.94
CA GLU A 306 -9.33 6.35 17.77
C GLU A 306 -8.99 4.96 17.19
N MET A 307 -9.77 4.45 16.22
CA MET A 307 -9.53 3.15 15.57
C MET A 307 -8.92 3.25 14.17
N SER A 308 -8.46 4.43 13.75
CA SER A 308 -7.80 4.58 12.44
C SER A 308 -6.43 3.91 12.43
N ALA A 309 -5.98 3.51 11.24
CA ALA A 309 -4.66 2.88 11.08
C ALA A 309 -3.54 3.83 11.52
N TYR A 310 -3.62 5.11 11.14
CA TYR A 310 -2.61 6.10 11.53
C TYR A 310 -2.50 6.25 13.05
N TYR A 311 -3.61 6.51 13.75
CA TYR A 311 -3.57 6.77 15.19
C TYR A 311 -3.18 5.51 15.97
N THR A 312 -3.73 4.34 15.59
CA THR A 312 -3.38 3.05 16.22
C THR A 312 -1.88 2.77 16.14
N VAL A 313 -1.29 2.89 14.94
CA VAL A 313 0.14 2.64 14.72
C VAL A 313 1.00 3.70 15.40
N ARG A 314 0.61 4.98 15.36
CA ARG A 314 1.35 6.07 15.99
C ARG A 314 1.44 5.88 17.50
N GLU A 315 0.32 5.64 18.17
CA GLU A 315 0.31 5.48 19.63
C GLU A 315 1.10 4.24 20.04
N LYS A 316 0.95 3.11 19.34
CA LYS A 316 1.76 1.91 19.61
C LYS A 316 3.25 2.14 19.38
N LEU A 317 3.63 2.85 18.32
CA LEU A 317 5.02 3.20 18.03
C LEU A 317 5.61 4.09 19.15
N LYS A 318 4.85 5.08 19.64
CA LYS A 318 5.27 5.93 20.77
C LYS A 318 5.50 5.12 22.04
N GLU A 319 4.64 4.15 22.33
CA GLU A 319 4.82 3.22 23.46
C GLU A 319 6.11 2.40 23.31
N LEU A 320 6.32 1.79 22.14
CA LEU A 320 7.51 0.97 21.87
C LEU A 320 8.81 1.78 21.91
N LEU A 321 8.83 3.02 21.41
CA LEU A 321 10.01 3.89 21.47
C LEU A 321 10.32 4.34 22.91
N LYS A 322 9.32 4.46 23.78
CA LYS A 322 9.53 4.70 25.22
C LYS A 322 10.08 3.47 25.92
N GLU A 323 9.59 2.28 25.57
CA GLU A 323 10.04 1.01 26.12
C GLU A 323 11.46 0.64 25.65
N HIS A 324 11.77 0.87 24.38
CA HIS A 324 13.02 0.53 23.73
C HIS A 324 13.78 1.81 23.33
N LYS A 325 14.43 2.45 24.30
CA LYS A 325 15.06 3.77 24.14
C LYS A 325 16.09 3.89 23.01
N ASN A 326 16.69 2.77 22.59
CA ASN A 326 17.68 2.72 21.51
C ASN A 326 17.09 2.23 20.17
N ALA A 327 15.79 1.92 20.14
CA ALA A 327 15.16 1.41 18.93
C ALA A 327 15.07 2.50 17.87
N LYS A 328 15.31 2.08 16.63
CA LYS A 328 14.88 2.80 15.44
C LYS A 328 13.73 2.04 14.79
N PHE A 329 12.88 2.73 14.06
CA PHE A 329 11.77 2.08 13.36
C PHE A 329 11.91 2.15 11.85
N VAL A 330 11.45 1.10 11.17
CA VAL A 330 11.33 1.02 9.73
C VAL A 330 9.87 0.80 9.36
N VAL A 331 9.43 1.46 8.29
CA VAL A 331 8.07 1.29 7.74
C VAL A 331 8.17 0.65 6.37
N THR A 332 7.35 -0.37 6.12
CA THR A 332 7.38 -1.10 4.87
C THR A 332 5.98 -1.48 4.39
N GLY A 333 5.88 -1.76 3.10
CA GLY A 333 4.67 -2.32 2.50
C GLY A 333 4.83 -2.58 1.01
N HIS A 334 3.96 -3.45 0.49
CA HIS A 334 3.84 -3.78 -0.92
C HIS A 334 2.53 -3.20 -1.48
N SER A 335 2.51 -2.74 -2.73
CA SER A 335 1.30 -2.21 -3.39
C SER A 335 0.69 -1.02 -2.61
N LEU A 336 -0.63 -1.01 -2.37
CA LEU A 336 -1.31 -0.09 -1.45
C LEU A 336 -0.57 0.06 -0.12
N GLY A 337 -0.07 -1.03 0.47
CA GLY A 337 0.70 -0.99 1.73
C GLY A 337 1.98 -0.18 1.62
N GLY A 338 2.59 -0.14 0.43
CA GLY A 338 3.72 0.74 0.14
C GLY A 338 3.31 2.22 0.19
N ALA A 339 2.12 2.57 -0.32
CA ALA A 339 1.62 3.94 -0.27
C ALA A 339 1.37 4.38 1.18
N LEU A 340 0.76 3.51 1.98
CA LEU A 340 0.55 3.73 3.42
C LEU A 340 1.89 3.85 4.16
N ALA A 341 2.89 3.05 3.79
CA ALA A 341 4.21 3.07 4.41
C ALA A 341 4.96 4.41 4.27
N VAL A 342 4.81 5.12 3.14
CA VAL A 342 5.38 6.47 2.96
C VAL A 342 4.47 7.58 3.50
N LEU A 343 3.14 7.40 3.44
CA LEU A 343 2.21 8.38 4.00
C LEU A 343 2.22 8.40 5.52
N PHE A 344 2.44 7.27 6.20
CA PHE A 344 2.53 7.24 7.66
C PHE A 344 3.57 8.24 8.22
N PRO A 345 4.86 8.19 7.83
CA PRO A 345 5.84 9.20 8.27
C PRO A 345 5.57 10.59 7.71
N THR A 346 4.91 10.72 6.55
CA THR A 346 4.45 12.03 6.04
C THR A 346 3.51 12.70 7.05
N ILE A 347 2.53 11.95 7.56
CA ILE A 347 1.56 12.49 8.52
C ILE A 347 2.18 12.67 9.91
N LEU A 348 3.18 11.86 10.30
CA LEU A 348 4.00 12.17 11.48
C LEU A 348 4.67 13.55 11.38
N VAL A 349 5.22 13.90 10.21
CA VAL A 349 5.80 15.24 9.99
C VAL A 349 4.73 16.34 10.08
N VAL A 350 3.57 16.13 9.45
CA VAL A 350 2.43 17.06 9.49
C VAL A 350 1.93 17.30 10.92
N HIS A 351 1.86 16.24 11.73
CA HIS A 351 1.50 16.33 13.16
C HIS A 351 2.67 16.76 14.07
N GLU A 352 3.79 17.20 13.49
CA GLU A 352 4.97 17.69 14.21
C GLU A 352 5.56 16.67 15.23
N GLU A 353 5.45 15.37 14.94
CA GLU A 353 5.95 14.25 15.76
C GLU A 353 7.48 14.10 15.65
N LYS A 354 8.22 15.18 15.97
CA LYS A 354 9.66 15.31 15.75
C LYS A 354 10.48 14.25 16.48
N GLU A 355 10.12 13.92 17.73
CA GLU A 355 10.81 12.91 18.53
C GLU A 355 10.67 11.51 17.93
N VAL A 356 9.47 11.18 17.45
CA VAL A 356 9.22 9.92 16.74
C VAL A 356 10.06 9.92 15.45
N MET A 357 9.96 10.97 14.62
CA MET A 357 10.68 11.06 13.35
C MET A 357 12.22 10.98 13.48
N GLN A 358 12.82 11.43 14.59
CA GLN A 358 14.25 11.24 14.86
C GLN A 358 14.65 9.76 15.00
N SER A 359 13.69 8.89 15.30
CA SER A 359 13.86 7.44 15.40
C SER A 359 13.56 6.70 14.10
N LEU A 360 13.18 7.40 13.03
CA LEU A 360 12.99 6.79 11.71
C LEU A 360 14.33 6.31 11.16
N LEU A 361 14.46 4.99 11.02
CA LEU A 361 15.55 4.33 10.33
C LEU A 361 15.36 4.52 8.82
N GLY A 362 14.24 4.06 8.28
CA GLY A 362 13.96 4.12 6.86
C GLY A 362 12.53 3.72 6.48
N VAL A 363 12.21 3.93 5.21
CA VAL A 363 10.96 3.56 4.56
C VAL A 363 11.34 2.77 3.31
N TYR A 364 10.87 1.52 3.23
CA TYR A 364 11.13 0.64 2.10
C TYR A 364 9.82 0.21 1.49
N THR A 365 9.61 0.49 0.22
CA THR A 365 8.33 0.19 -0.43
C THR A 365 8.54 -0.60 -1.70
N PHE A 366 7.59 -1.48 -2.01
CA PHE A 366 7.69 -2.44 -3.10
C PHE A 366 6.45 -2.32 -3.98
N GLY A 367 6.61 -2.07 -5.28
CA GLY A 367 5.47 -1.90 -6.17
C GLY A 367 4.56 -0.73 -5.77
N GLN A 368 5.13 0.31 -5.18
CA GLN A 368 4.37 1.42 -4.60
C GLN A 368 3.80 2.36 -5.68
N PRO A 369 2.48 2.64 -5.68
CA PRO A 369 1.89 3.67 -6.53
C PRO A 369 2.34 5.09 -6.16
N ARG A 370 2.04 6.07 -7.02
CA ARG A 370 2.29 7.49 -6.76
C ARG A 370 1.34 8.00 -5.69
N VAL A 371 1.87 8.64 -4.64
CA VAL A 371 1.09 9.05 -3.47
C VAL A 371 0.67 10.52 -3.47
N GLY A 372 1.27 11.35 -4.33
CA GLY A 372 0.94 12.76 -4.43
C GLY A 372 1.75 13.48 -5.50
N ASN A 373 1.74 14.82 -5.45
CA ASN A 373 2.38 15.65 -6.45
C ASN A 373 3.85 15.97 -6.15
N ARG A 374 4.49 16.73 -7.05
CA ARG A 374 5.89 17.17 -6.89
C ARG A 374 6.13 18.02 -5.63
N GLN A 375 5.13 18.75 -5.16
CA GLN A 375 5.25 19.55 -3.93
C GLN A 375 5.36 18.65 -2.70
N LEU A 376 4.53 17.60 -2.62
CA LEU A 376 4.65 16.56 -1.60
C LEU A 376 6.04 15.94 -1.60
N GLY A 377 6.57 15.61 -2.78
CA GLY A 377 7.92 15.07 -2.91
C GLY A 377 8.98 15.99 -2.33
N ARG A 378 8.98 17.27 -2.74
CA ARG A 378 9.92 18.28 -2.22
C ARG A 378 9.79 18.49 -0.71
N PHE A 379 8.56 18.48 -0.20
CA PHE A 379 8.31 18.59 1.23
C PHE A 379 8.98 17.43 1.98
N MET A 380 8.77 16.19 1.54
CA MET A 380 9.30 15.01 2.23
C MET A 380 10.81 14.78 2.02
N GLU A 381 11.38 15.16 0.87
CA GLU A 381 12.83 15.12 0.63
C GLU A 381 13.60 15.87 1.73
N ALA A 382 13.09 17.00 2.21
CA ALA A 382 13.70 17.76 3.31
C ALA A 382 13.76 16.99 4.64
N HIS A 383 12.90 15.98 4.82
CA HIS A 383 12.82 15.18 6.05
C HIS A 383 13.44 13.77 5.90
N LEU A 384 13.61 13.28 4.68
CA LEU A 384 14.02 11.90 4.40
C LEU A 384 15.41 11.79 3.77
N ASP A 385 15.97 12.84 3.18
CA ASP A 385 17.25 12.75 2.44
C ASP A 385 18.49 13.05 3.28
N SER A 386 18.34 13.71 4.43
CA SER A 386 19.44 14.16 5.27
C SER A 386 19.50 13.40 6.62
N PRO A 387 20.69 12.97 7.10
CA PRO A 387 22.01 13.08 6.47
C PRO A 387 22.28 12.00 5.40
N ILE A 388 21.44 10.97 5.34
CA ILE A 388 21.48 9.88 4.36
C ILE A 388 20.04 9.60 3.90
N PRO A 389 19.81 9.21 2.63
CA PRO A 389 18.47 8.87 2.15
C PRO A 389 17.85 7.76 2.96
N LYS A 390 16.65 8.01 3.50
CA LYS A 390 15.88 7.07 4.31
C LYS A 390 14.76 6.40 3.54
N TYR A 391 14.44 6.86 2.32
CA TYR A 391 13.31 6.37 1.55
C TYR A 391 13.76 5.70 0.25
N PHE A 392 13.45 4.41 0.13
CA PHE A 392 13.82 3.56 -0.98
C PHE A 392 12.58 2.88 -1.55
N ARG A 393 12.26 3.22 -2.80
CA ARG A 393 11.24 2.56 -3.61
C ARG A 393 11.88 1.47 -4.44
N VAL A 394 11.35 0.26 -4.37
CA VAL A 394 11.75 -0.85 -5.22
C VAL A 394 10.68 -1.07 -6.28
N VAL A 395 11.10 -1.10 -7.54
CA VAL A 395 10.20 -1.32 -8.68
C VAL A 395 10.72 -2.47 -9.54
N TYR A 396 9.85 -3.45 -9.79
CA TYR A 396 10.17 -4.57 -10.68
C TYR A 396 9.61 -4.37 -12.09
N CYS A 397 10.49 -4.42 -13.07
CA CYS A 397 10.25 -4.53 -14.50
C CYS A 397 9.04 -3.71 -14.98
N ASN A 398 7.98 -4.40 -15.40
CA ASN A 398 6.77 -3.83 -15.97
C ASN A 398 5.61 -3.82 -14.97
N ASP A 399 5.89 -3.88 -13.67
CA ASP A 399 4.86 -3.76 -12.65
C ASP A 399 3.97 -2.53 -12.91
N MET A 400 2.70 -2.75 -13.16
CA MET A 400 1.78 -1.69 -13.52
C MET A 400 1.48 -0.71 -12.37
N VAL A 401 1.62 -1.11 -11.11
CA VAL A 401 1.14 -0.34 -9.95
C VAL A 401 1.97 0.91 -9.67
N PRO A 402 3.33 0.88 -9.68
CA PRO A 402 4.14 2.09 -9.59
C PRO A 402 3.81 3.15 -10.64
N ARG A 403 3.21 2.75 -11.76
CA ARG A 403 2.87 3.64 -12.87
C ARG A 403 1.49 4.27 -12.71
N LEU A 404 0.81 4.02 -11.60
CA LEU A 404 -0.49 4.56 -11.22
C LEU A 404 -0.39 5.40 -9.93
N PRO A 405 -1.22 6.45 -9.77
CA PRO A 405 -1.90 7.17 -10.85
C PRO A 405 -0.92 7.73 -11.88
N TYR A 406 -1.43 8.17 -13.03
CA TYR A 406 -0.56 8.60 -14.13
C TYR A 406 0.17 9.89 -13.82
N ASP A 407 1.43 9.93 -14.24
CA ASP A 407 2.20 11.15 -14.29
C ASP A 407 1.77 11.95 -15.52
N ASP A 408 0.84 12.86 -15.32
CA ASP A 408 0.37 13.77 -16.34
C ASP A 408 0.17 15.20 -15.79
N ARG A 409 -0.17 16.12 -16.70
CA ARG A 409 -0.46 17.51 -16.35
C ARG A 409 -1.83 17.69 -15.66
N THR A 410 -2.65 16.64 -15.58
CA THR A 410 -4.03 16.64 -15.07
C THR A 410 -4.06 16.41 -13.57
N PHE A 411 -3.44 15.31 -13.16
CA PHE A 411 -3.47 14.75 -11.82
C PHE A 411 -2.17 15.01 -11.07
N LEU A 412 -1.10 15.41 -11.78
CA LEU A 412 0.15 15.94 -11.24
C LEU A 412 0.92 14.98 -10.32
N TYR A 413 0.55 13.69 -10.31
CA TYR A 413 1.19 12.68 -9.49
C TYR A 413 2.63 12.47 -9.92
N LYS A 414 3.53 12.45 -8.95
CA LYS A 414 4.96 12.23 -9.15
C LYS A 414 5.50 11.29 -8.08
N HIS A 415 6.47 10.48 -8.46
CA HIS A 415 7.34 9.82 -7.48
C HIS A 415 8.37 10.79 -6.92
N PHE A 416 8.89 10.45 -5.75
CA PHE A 416 10.01 11.11 -5.10
C PHE A 416 10.82 10.06 -4.32
N GLY A 417 12.01 10.45 -3.85
CA GLY A 417 12.94 9.53 -3.18
C GLY A 417 13.70 8.61 -4.16
N VAL A 418 14.50 7.70 -3.61
CA VAL A 418 15.38 6.83 -4.40
C VAL A 418 14.59 5.67 -5.02
N CYS A 419 14.63 5.52 -6.36
CA CYS A 419 14.08 4.36 -7.05
C CYS A 419 15.15 3.32 -7.39
N LEU A 420 15.00 2.11 -6.84
CA LEU A 420 15.78 0.91 -7.15
C LEU A 420 14.98 0.06 -8.14
N TYR A 421 15.24 0.26 -9.42
CA TYR A 421 14.58 -0.44 -10.51
C TYR A 421 15.30 -1.75 -10.85
N TYR A 422 14.53 -2.83 -10.97
CA TYR A 422 15.02 -4.14 -11.40
C TYR A 422 14.42 -4.51 -12.75
N ASN A 423 15.23 -4.84 -13.74
CA ASN A 423 14.70 -5.33 -15.02
C ASN A 423 14.24 -6.81 -14.94
N SER A 424 13.72 -7.35 -16.05
CA SER A 424 13.27 -8.74 -16.15
C SER A 424 14.39 -9.80 -15.95
N CYS A 425 15.65 -9.37 -15.86
CA CYS A 425 16.81 -10.22 -15.52
C CYS A 425 17.29 -10.00 -14.07
N TYR A 426 16.54 -9.27 -13.24
CA TYR A 426 16.91 -8.87 -11.88
C TYR A 426 18.22 -8.07 -11.82
N ILE A 427 18.53 -7.26 -12.83
CA ILE A 427 19.64 -6.32 -12.79
C ILE A 427 19.14 -5.02 -12.17
N GLU A 428 19.76 -4.63 -11.05
CA GLU A 428 19.43 -3.43 -10.29
C GLU A 428 20.00 -2.18 -10.97
N GLN A 429 19.19 -1.13 -11.04
CA GLN A 429 19.53 0.19 -11.54
C GLN A 429 18.93 1.25 -10.62
N LYS A 430 19.76 2.15 -10.09
CA LYS A 430 19.29 3.33 -9.39
C LYS A 430 18.85 4.37 -10.41
N VAL A 431 17.59 4.75 -10.38
CA VAL A 431 16.97 5.72 -11.30
C VAL A 431 16.17 6.76 -10.52
N GLU A 432 15.87 7.91 -11.14
CA GLU A 432 14.94 8.88 -10.55
C GLU A 432 13.49 8.39 -10.68
N GLU A 433 13.15 7.81 -11.84
CA GLU A 433 11.83 7.25 -12.12
C GLU A 433 11.97 5.99 -12.98
N GLU A 434 11.05 5.04 -12.80
CA GLU A 434 11.04 3.79 -13.56
C GLU A 434 10.81 4.00 -15.07
N PRO A 435 11.40 3.15 -15.94
CA PRO A 435 11.13 3.20 -17.38
C PRO A 435 9.64 3.01 -17.67
N ASN A 436 9.14 3.69 -18.71
CA ASN A 436 7.71 3.74 -19.03
C ASN A 436 6.84 4.19 -17.83
N PRO A 437 6.89 5.46 -17.41
CA PRO A 437 6.19 5.91 -16.20
C PRO A 437 4.66 5.84 -16.30
N ASN A 438 4.10 5.75 -17.51
CA ASN A 438 2.66 5.63 -17.78
C ASN A 438 2.38 4.37 -18.59
N PHE A 439 1.86 3.33 -17.93
CA PHE A 439 1.85 1.95 -18.43
C PHE A 439 1.11 1.75 -19.77
N PHE A 440 -0.08 2.33 -19.98
CA PHE A 440 -0.91 2.07 -21.16
C PHE A 440 -0.50 2.86 -22.44
N GLY A 441 0.75 3.30 -22.54
CA GLY A 441 1.28 3.95 -23.73
C GLY A 441 1.57 2.97 -24.88
N LEU A 442 1.00 3.19 -26.07
CA LEU A 442 1.21 2.35 -27.26
C LEU A 442 2.70 2.14 -27.63
N LYS A 443 3.56 3.09 -27.26
CA LYS A 443 5.00 3.05 -27.54
C LYS A 443 5.72 1.85 -26.91
N TYR A 444 5.28 1.41 -25.73
CA TYR A 444 5.97 0.36 -24.96
C TYR A 444 5.23 -0.98 -24.96
N LEU A 445 4.00 -1.01 -25.46
CA LEU A 445 3.14 -2.19 -25.48
C LEU A 445 3.85 -3.44 -26.03
N PHE A 446 4.53 -3.33 -27.17
CA PHE A 446 5.25 -4.47 -27.74
C PHE A 446 6.35 -5.01 -26.81
N LEU A 447 7.12 -4.13 -26.17
CA LEU A 447 8.16 -4.51 -25.20
C LEU A 447 7.56 -5.12 -23.93
N GLU A 448 6.38 -4.67 -23.53
CA GLU A 448 5.66 -5.22 -22.38
C GLU A 448 5.24 -6.66 -22.59
N TYR A 449 4.65 -6.96 -23.75
CA TYR A 449 4.31 -8.33 -24.13
C TYR A 449 5.54 -9.22 -24.28
N LEU A 450 6.65 -8.71 -24.84
CA LEU A 450 7.91 -9.47 -24.90
C LEU A 450 8.42 -9.83 -23.51
N ASN A 451 8.37 -8.88 -22.57
CA ASN A 451 8.75 -9.15 -21.18
C ASN A 451 7.79 -10.15 -20.51
N ALA A 452 6.48 -10.05 -20.73
CA ALA A 452 5.51 -10.99 -20.16
C ALA A 452 5.75 -12.43 -20.67
N VAL A 453 6.00 -12.60 -21.97
CA VAL A 453 6.38 -13.90 -22.56
C VAL A 453 7.70 -14.39 -21.98
N TRP A 454 8.70 -13.52 -21.84
CA TRP A 454 9.98 -13.87 -21.23
C TRP A 454 9.85 -14.30 -19.77
N GLU A 455 9.05 -13.59 -18.96
CA GLU A 455 8.79 -13.94 -17.56
C GLU A 455 8.13 -15.32 -17.44
N LEU A 456 7.17 -15.64 -18.30
CA LEU A 456 6.55 -16.96 -18.37
C LEU A 456 7.55 -18.04 -18.77
N ILE A 457 8.42 -17.81 -19.75
CA ILE A 457 9.44 -18.80 -20.13
C ILE A 457 10.43 -18.99 -18.98
N ARG A 458 10.85 -17.89 -18.36
CA ARG A 458 11.85 -17.88 -17.29
C ARG A 458 11.35 -18.62 -16.05
N SER A 459 10.06 -18.53 -15.69
CA SER A 459 9.50 -19.18 -14.49
C SER A 459 9.76 -20.69 -14.46
N PHE A 460 9.70 -21.37 -15.62
CA PHE A 460 10.02 -22.81 -15.74
C PHE A 460 11.51 -23.15 -15.55
N THR A 461 12.40 -22.17 -15.61
CA THR A 461 13.85 -22.35 -15.49
C THR A 461 14.43 -21.87 -14.16
N MET A 462 13.64 -21.14 -13.36
CA MET A 462 14.10 -20.52 -12.11
C MET A 462 14.62 -21.54 -11.11
N GLY A 463 13.87 -22.62 -10.88
CA GLY A 463 14.26 -23.70 -9.96
C GLY A 463 15.58 -24.37 -10.33
N TYR A 464 15.77 -24.66 -11.63
CA TYR A 464 17.01 -25.26 -12.14
C TYR A 464 18.23 -24.33 -11.99
N LYS A 465 18.03 -23.02 -12.21
CA LYS A 465 19.12 -22.05 -12.26
C LYS A 465 19.57 -21.55 -10.88
N TYR A 466 18.62 -21.35 -9.97
CA TYR A 466 18.86 -20.66 -8.70
C TYR A 466 18.65 -21.54 -7.47
N GLY A 467 18.04 -22.72 -7.62
CA GLY A 467 17.74 -23.64 -6.52
C GLY A 467 16.24 -23.94 -6.42
N PRO A 468 15.86 -25.07 -5.81
CA PRO A 468 14.46 -25.52 -5.71
C PRO A 468 13.54 -24.50 -5.02
N GLU A 469 14.07 -23.66 -4.13
CA GLU A 469 13.32 -22.60 -3.47
C GLU A 469 12.86 -21.46 -4.42
N TYR A 470 13.39 -21.40 -5.64
CA TYR A 470 12.97 -20.46 -6.69
C TYR A 470 12.03 -21.08 -7.72
N GLU A 471 11.64 -22.35 -7.54
CA GLU A 471 10.68 -23.00 -8.43
C GLU A 471 9.30 -22.33 -8.31
N GLU A 472 8.75 -21.88 -9.44
CA GLU A 472 7.40 -21.31 -9.47
C GLU A 472 6.36 -22.44 -9.57
N GLY A 473 5.45 -22.49 -8.59
CA GLY A 473 4.35 -23.45 -8.59
C GLY A 473 3.30 -23.20 -9.68
N TRP A 474 2.39 -24.16 -9.87
CA TRP A 474 1.34 -24.08 -10.90
C TRP A 474 0.49 -22.82 -10.81
N PHE A 475 0.23 -22.33 -9.59
CA PHE A 475 -0.57 -21.13 -9.37
C PHE A 475 0.18 -19.87 -9.81
N SER A 476 1.48 -19.77 -9.54
CA SER A 476 2.34 -18.69 -10.07
C SER A 476 2.37 -18.72 -11.60
N VAL A 477 2.52 -19.90 -12.21
CA VAL A 477 2.46 -20.07 -13.67
C VAL A 477 1.11 -19.60 -14.24
N LEU A 478 0.00 -19.88 -13.57
CA LEU A 478 -1.32 -19.37 -13.97
C LEU A 478 -1.35 -17.83 -13.94
N ILE A 479 -0.81 -17.18 -12.92
CA ILE A 479 -0.69 -15.72 -12.87
C ILE A 479 0.17 -15.20 -14.03
N ARG A 480 1.28 -15.86 -14.37
CA ARG A 480 2.14 -15.51 -15.52
C ARG A 480 1.37 -15.60 -16.84
N ILE A 481 0.51 -16.62 -17.01
CA ILE A 481 -0.35 -16.76 -18.20
C ILE A 481 -1.37 -15.62 -18.26
N MET A 482 -2.00 -15.24 -17.14
CA MET A 482 -2.88 -14.08 -17.10
C MET A 482 -2.14 -12.78 -17.40
N GLY A 483 -0.87 -12.67 -17.00
CA GLY A 483 0.04 -11.58 -17.36
C GLY A 483 0.31 -11.45 -18.86
N LEU A 484 0.00 -12.47 -19.68
CA LEU A 484 0.02 -12.33 -21.14
C LEU A 484 -1.19 -11.58 -21.69
N VAL A 485 -2.31 -11.55 -20.96
CA VAL A 485 -3.52 -10.80 -21.34
C VAL A 485 -3.39 -9.34 -20.92
N LEU A 486 -2.89 -9.12 -19.70
CA LEU A 486 -2.58 -7.80 -19.17
C LEU A 486 -1.14 -7.80 -18.66
N PRO A 487 -0.17 -7.41 -19.51
CA PRO A 487 1.22 -7.27 -19.09
C PRO A 487 1.32 -6.45 -17.80
N GLY A 488 2.30 -6.76 -16.96
CA GLY A 488 2.54 -6.03 -15.71
C GLY A 488 1.79 -6.52 -14.48
N VAL A 489 0.65 -7.23 -14.64
CA VAL A 489 -0.05 -7.86 -13.51
C VAL A 489 0.82 -8.90 -12.82
N SER A 490 1.46 -9.78 -13.61
CA SER A 490 2.36 -10.80 -13.05
C SER A 490 3.60 -10.19 -12.40
N ALA A 491 4.10 -9.09 -12.96
CA ALA A 491 5.27 -8.37 -12.45
C ALA A 491 4.99 -7.69 -11.10
N HIS A 492 3.72 -7.44 -10.76
CA HIS A 492 3.31 -6.95 -9.45
C HIS A 492 3.33 -8.03 -8.36
N SER A 493 3.72 -9.27 -8.67
CA SER A 493 3.77 -10.35 -7.69
C SER A 493 4.88 -10.12 -6.66
N PRO A 494 4.62 -10.28 -5.34
CA PRO A 494 5.65 -10.27 -4.30
C PRO A 494 6.81 -11.24 -4.58
N THR A 495 6.57 -12.34 -5.30
CA THR A 495 7.59 -13.29 -5.75
C THR A 495 8.73 -12.60 -6.50
N ASP A 496 8.40 -11.68 -7.41
CA ASP A 496 9.40 -10.96 -8.21
C ASP A 496 10.18 -9.94 -7.41
N TYR A 497 9.56 -9.33 -6.40
CA TYR A 497 10.24 -8.45 -5.47
C TYR A 497 11.21 -9.20 -4.55
N VAL A 498 10.80 -10.36 -4.02
CA VAL A 498 11.70 -11.25 -3.27
C VAL A 498 12.86 -11.69 -4.16
N ASN A 499 12.59 -12.10 -5.40
CA ASN A 499 13.64 -12.48 -6.35
C ASN A 499 14.56 -11.31 -6.68
N SER A 500 14.03 -10.09 -6.82
CA SER A 500 14.83 -8.88 -7.05
C SER A 500 15.81 -8.66 -5.88
N MET A 501 15.33 -8.75 -4.64
CA MET A 501 16.18 -8.58 -3.46
C MET A 501 17.21 -9.70 -3.32
N ARG A 502 16.93 -10.94 -3.73
CA ARG A 502 17.84 -12.08 -3.51
C ARG A 502 18.77 -12.38 -4.67
N LEU A 503 18.31 -12.19 -5.89
CA LEU A 503 19.04 -12.48 -7.13
C LEU A 503 19.63 -11.24 -7.77
N GLY A 504 19.19 -10.06 -7.33
CA GLY A 504 19.68 -8.74 -7.73
C GLY A 504 21.18 -8.69 -7.95
N LYS A 505 21.62 -8.31 -9.14
CA LYS A 505 23.03 -7.98 -9.40
C LYS A 505 23.14 -6.47 -9.56
N GLY A 506 23.83 -5.81 -8.64
CA GLY A 506 24.15 -4.40 -8.80
C GLY A 506 25.05 -4.22 -10.02
N ARG A 507 24.71 -3.32 -10.93
CA ARG A 507 25.74 -2.72 -11.77
C ARG A 507 26.61 -1.89 -10.82
N ILE A 508 27.80 -2.40 -10.50
CA ILE A 508 28.89 -1.54 -10.04
C ILE A 508 29.23 -0.66 -11.25
N VAL A 509 28.47 0.41 -11.47
CA VAL A 509 28.99 1.56 -12.19
C VAL A 509 29.96 2.18 -11.20
N GLN A 510 31.24 1.91 -11.38
CA GLN A 510 32.29 2.72 -10.77
C GLN A 510 31.94 4.18 -11.09
N MET A 511 31.49 4.91 -10.08
CA MET A 511 31.52 6.36 -10.14
C MET A 511 33.00 6.73 -10.18
N SER A 512 33.51 6.98 -11.38
CA SER A 512 34.72 7.74 -11.57
C SER A 512 34.55 9.04 -10.80
N SER A 513 35.41 9.22 -9.80
CA SER A 513 35.59 10.46 -9.06
C SER A 513 35.69 11.64 -10.01
N PHE A 514 34.86 12.66 -9.80
CA PHE A 514 35.14 14.03 -10.19
C PHE A 514 34.74 14.96 -9.05
#